data_AF-A0A6I7W6Y0-F1
#
_entry.id   AF-A0A6I7W6Y0-F1
#
_cell.length_a   1.000
_cell.length_b   1.000
_cell.length_c   1.000
_cell.angle_alpha   90.00
_cell.angle_beta   90.00
_cell.angle_gamma   90.00
#
_symmetry.space_group_name_H-M   'P 1'
#
loop_
_entity.id
_entity.type
_entity.pdbx_description
1 polymer ?
#
loop_
_entity_poly.entity_id
_entity_poly.type
_entity_poly.pdbx_seq_one_letter_code
_entity_poly.pdbx_strand_id
1 'polypeptide(L)'
;MYSHAPSFQDAVRLYGKYVPDLGPVKASIRIHGTGMVLTGSDFTMQLGTKNSLLFTLQGSIEKMFITDAFHKGIELTGTLTGKSTSQLSELLGNSETPDIGPLSGKLLITGDSNNLVIPQISLFAGRKNHLMLTAAGKIAEVPLRRRLSPRGVEIVLTVTARLAVMICQWCWVAEYLILDLY
;
A
#
# COMPACT_ATOMS: atom_id res chain seq x y z
N MET A 1 -2.72 9.67 23.52
CA MET A 1 -2.31 10.81 22.69
C MET A 1 -3.10 10.77 21.39
N TYR A 2 -3.57 11.91 20.89
CA TYR A 2 -4.33 12.04 19.65
C TYR A 2 -3.74 13.18 18.82
N SER A 3 -3.64 12.99 17.51
CA SER A 3 -3.08 13.96 16.57
C SER A 3 -3.89 13.95 15.28
N HIS A 4 -4.03 15.13 14.68
CA HIS A 4 -4.72 15.32 13.41
C HIS A 4 -4.03 16.43 12.63
N ALA A 5 -3.87 16.23 11.33
CA ALA A 5 -3.48 17.27 10.40
C ALA A 5 -4.39 17.23 9.16
N PRO A 6 -4.72 18.40 8.57
CA PRO A 6 -5.58 18.48 7.39
C PRO A 6 -4.91 17.89 6.14
N SER A 7 -3.58 17.79 6.12
CA SER A 7 -2.78 17.15 5.06
C SER A 7 -1.64 16.32 5.66
N PHE A 8 -1.14 15.33 4.91
CA PHE A 8 0.06 14.58 5.33
C PHE A 8 1.30 15.45 5.30
N GLN A 9 1.36 16.39 4.34
CA GLN A 9 2.44 17.37 4.25
C GLN A 9 2.57 18.19 5.53
N ASP A 10 1.46 18.66 6.09
CA ASP A 10 1.47 19.42 7.34
C ASP A 10 1.98 18.58 8.52
N ALA A 11 1.65 17.29 8.58
CA ALA A 11 2.11 16.39 9.63
C ALA A 11 3.63 16.13 9.60
N VAL A 12 4.25 16.21 8.42
CA VAL A 12 5.66 15.85 8.21
C VAL A 12 6.57 17.05 7.91
N ARG A 13 6.02 18.28 7.88
CA ARG A 13 6.77 19.52 7.66
C ARG A 13 8.03 19.65 8.53
N LEU A 14 7.95 19.20 9.78
CA LEU A 14 9.08 19.22 10.72
C LEU A 14 10.25 18.31 10.31
N TYR A 15 10.01 17.34 9.44
CA TYR A 15 11.02 16.39 8.94
C TYR A 15 11.68 16.84 7.62
N GLY A 16 11.34 18.03 7.11
CA GLY A 16 12.06 18.67 6.00
C GLY A 16 12.05 17.91 4.68
N LYS A 17 11.09 17.00 4.48
CA LYS A 17 10.95 16.23 3.24
C LYS A 17 9.69 16.66 2.49
N TYR A 18 9.84 16.89 1.19
CA TYR A 18 8.69 16.94 0.28
C TYR A 18 8.09 15.55 0.19
N VAL A 19 6.80 15.45 0.49
CA VAL A 19 6.03 14.21 0.45
C VAL A 19 4.73 14.56 -0.27
N PRO A 20 4.24 13.73 -1.20
CA PRO A 20 2.96 14.00 -1.85
C PRO A 20 1.87 14.19 -0.80
N ASP A 21 0.92 15.08 -1.06
CA ASP A 21 -0.21 15.26 -0.16
C ASP A 21 -1.20 14.12 -0.37
N LEU A 22 -1.20 13.17 0.56
CA LEU A 22 -2.06 11.99 0.53
C LEU A 22 -3.40 12.24 1.25
N GLY A 23 -3.74 13.52 1.45
CA GLY A 23 -4.92 13.97 2.16
C GLY A 23 -4.76 13.98 3.68
N PRO A 24 -5.88 14.07 4.42
CA PRO A 24 -5.84 14.27 5.86
C PRO A 24 -5.26 13.06 6.58
N VAL A 25 -4.53 13.32 7.67
CA VAL A 25 -4.00 12.28 8.54
C VAL A 25 -4.56 12.43 9.95
N LYS A 26 -4.90 11.30 10.55
CA LYS A 26 -5.31 11.17 11.95
C LYS A 26 -4.52 10.03 12.56
N ALA A 27 -3.98 10.23 13.76
CA ALA A 27 -3.32 9.17 14.50
C ALA A 27 -3.63 9.25 15.99
N SER A 28 -3.81 8.09 16.60
CA SER A 28 -4.02 7.95 18.04
C SER A 28 -3.17 6.79 18.57
N ILE A 29 -2.79 6.90 19.83
CA ILE A 29 -2.09 5.85 20.56
C ILE A 29 -2.41 5.97 22.04
N ARG A 30 -2.63 4.84 22.70
CA ARG A 30 -2.71 4.78 24.15
C ARG A 30 -1.32 4.47 24.69
N ILE A 31 -0.84 5.33 25.58
CA ILE A 31 0.48 5.21 26.18
C ILE A 31 0.28 4.87 27.66
N HIS A 32 0.90 3.80 28.12
CA HIS A 32 0.88 3.37 29.51
C HIS A 32 2.25 2.84 29.90
N GLY A 33 2.62 2.92 31.18
CA GLY A 33 3.94 2.49 31.64
C GLY A 33 4.36 3.21 32.92
N THR A 34 5.46 2.76 33.51
CA THR A 34 6.05 3.32 34.72
C THR A 34 7.54 3.55 34.51
N GLY A 35 8.05 4.68 35.01
CA GLY A 35 9.46 5.03 34.87
C GLY A 35 9.84 5.43 33.43
N MET A 36 10.98 4.91 32.94
CA MET A 36 11.58 5.32 31.65
C MET A 36 11.17 4.45 30.45
N VAL A 37 10.33 3.43 30.67
CA VAL A 37 9.83 2.53 29.62
C VAL A 37 8.33 2.64 29.52
N LEU A 38 7.84 3.02 28.35
CA LEU A 38 6.43 3.12 28.05
C LEU A 38 6.02 2.02 27.07
N THR A 39 4.75 1.68 27.05
CA THR A 39 4.12 0.78 26.08
C THR A 39 3.06 1.57 25.32
N GLY A 40 3.03 1.36 24.01
CA GLY A 40 2.06 1.93 23.09
C GLY A 40 1.05 0.86 22.69
N SER A 41 -0.17 0.95 23.19
CA SER A 41 -1.29 0.11 22.77
C SER A 41 -2.27 0.90 21.92
N ASP A 42 -3.15 0.18 21.22
CA ASP A 42 -4.25 0.77 20.45
C ASP A 42 -3.77 1.85 19.47
N PHE A 43 -2.58 1.67 18.88
CA PHE A 43 -2.10 2.59 17.87
C PHE A 43 -3.04 2.47 16.67
N THR A 44 -3.55 3.61 16.21
CA THR A 44 -4.29 3.71 14.96
C THR A 44 -3.81 4.92 14.19
N MET A 45 -3.68 4.78 12.89
CA MET A 45 -3.43 5.87 11.96
C MET A 45 -4.33 5.68 10.76
N GLN A 46 -4.91 6.78 10.30
CA GLN A 46 -5.65 6.87 9.06
C GLN A 46 -5.04 7.99 8.23
N LEU A 47 -4.71 7.69 6.99
CA LEU A 47 -4.24 8.62 5.99
C LEU A 47 -5.19 8.59 4.80
N GLY A 48 -5.66 9.77 4.39
CA GLY A 48 -6.63 9.94 3.33
C GLY A 48 -8.07 9.61 3.74
N THR A 49 -8.93 9.40 2.75
CA THR A 49 -10.38 9.26 2.92
C THR A 49 -10.93 8.14 2.03
N LYS A 50 -12.17 7.69 2.27
CA LYS A 50 -12.85 6.71 1.42
C LYS A 50 -13.06 7.16 -0.04
N ASN A 51 -12.92 8.46 -0.31
CA ASN A 51 -13.04 9.02 -1.66
C ASN A 51 -11.69 9.23 -2.35
N SER A 52 -10.59 9.17 -1.60
CA SER A 52 -9.23 9.17 -2.10
C SER A 52 -8.61 7.80 -1.87
N LEU A 53 -7.29 7.70 -2.05
CA LEU A 53 -6.54 6.61 -1.46
C LEU A 53 -6.71 6.66 0.08
N LEU A 54 -7.04 5.53 0.69
CA LEU A 54 -7.20 5.38 2.13
C LEU A 54 -6.21 4.34 2.62
N PHE A 55 -5.28 4.78 3.47
CA PHE A 55 -4.36 3.91 4.18
C PHE A 55 -4.68 3.92 5.67
N THR A 56 -4.81 2.75 6.28
CA THR A 56 -4.95 2.60 7.73
C THR A 56 -3.80 1.77 8.27
N LEU A 57 -3.36 2.09 9.48
CA LEU A 57 -2.32 1.35 10.19
C LEU A 57 -2.79 1.17 11.63
N GLN A 58 -2.69 -0.04 12.15
CA GLN A 58 -3.11 -0.34 13.52
C GLN A 58 -2.18 -1.33 14.20
N GLY A 59 -2.02 -1.23 15.51
CA GLY A 59 -1.24 -2.21 16.27
C GLY A 59 -0.67 -1.66 17.56
N SER A 60 0.56 -2.06 17.88
CA SER A 60 1.20 -1.75 19.15
C SER A 60 2.72 -1.58 19.01
N ILE A 61 3.29 -1.00 20.06
CA ILE A 61 4.73 -0.86 20.28
C ILE A 61 4.99 -1.33 21.72
N GLU A 62 5.65 -2.47 21.88
CA GLU A 62 5.85 -3.11 23.18
C GLU A 62 6.64 -2.23 24.15
N LYS A 63 7.75 -1.65 23.67
CA LYS A 63 8.67 -0.86 24.49
C LYS A 63 9.05 0.42 23.76
N MET A 64 8.77 1.56 24.37
CA MET A 64 9.16 2.89 23.96
C MET A 64 10.04 3.49 25.06
N PHE A 65 11.33 3.60 24.78
CA PHE A 65 12.29 4.18 25.70
C PHE A 65 12.33 5.71 25.55
N ILE A 66 12.13 6.44 26.66
CA ILE A 66 12.04 7.91 26.66
C ILE A 66 13.40 8.55 26.34
N THR A 67 14.50 7.92 26.76
CA THR A 67 15.84 8.53 26.79
C THR A 67 16.60 8.47 25.46
N ASP A 68 16.33 7.48 24.62
CA ASP A 68 17.11 7.19 23.41
C ASP A 68 16.24 7.10 22.14
N ALA A 69 14.95 7.44 22.25
CA ALA A 69 13.93 7.33 21.21
C ALA A 69 13.97 5.96 20.50
N PHE A 70 14.40 4.93 21.23
CA PHE A 70 14.46 3.57 20.72
C PHE A 70 13.15 2.86 21.06
N HIS A 71 12.60 2.15 20.09
CA HIS A 71 11.36 1.42 20.26
C HIS A 71 11.57 -0.03 19.82
N LYS A 72 11.07 -0.98 20.61
CA LYS A 72 11.13 -2.43 20.33
C LYS A 72 9.74 -3.03 20.32
N GLY A 73 9.60 -4.16 19.64
CA GLY A 73 8.32 -4.88 19.57
C GLY A 73 7.27 -4.06 18.85
N ILE A 74 7.66 -3.41 17.76
CA ILE A 74 6.73 -2.77 16.83
C ILE A 74 5.98 -3.90 16.13
N GLU A 75 4.66 -3.85 16.14
CA GLU A 75 3.79 -4.74 15.36
C GLU A 75 2.61 -3.93 14.84
N LEU A 76 2.57 -3.70 13.53
CA LEU A 76 1.58 -2.84 12.88
C LEU A 76 1.02 -3.53 11.64
N THR A 77 -0.31 -3.62 11.56
CA THR A 77 -1.02 -4.08 10.38
C THR A 77 -1.53 -2.88 9.61
N GLY A 78 -1.14 -2.78 8.33
CA GLY A 78 -1.58 -1.76 7.40
C GLY A 78 -2.62 -2.29 6.43
N THR A 79 -3.61 -1.48 6.07
CA THR A 79 -4.48 -1.73 4.92
C THR A 79 -4.51 -0.53 3.99
N LEU A 80 -4.62 -0.80 2.69
CA LEU A 80 -4.74 0.19 1.64
C LEU A 80 -6.03 -0.08 0.88
N THR A 81 -6.81 0.96 0.59
CA THR A 81 -7.99 0.86 -0.27
C THR A 81 -8.09 2.08 -1.17
N GLY A 82 -8.56 1.87 -2.40
CA GLY A 82 -8.78 2.90 -3.39
C GLY A 82 -9.84 2.45 -4.39
N LYS A 83 -10.60 3.40 -4.92
CA LYS A 83 -11.65 3.11 -5.93
C LYS A 83 -11.06 2.95 -7.33
N SER A 84 -9.87 3.49 -7.56
CA SER A 84 -9.19 3.55 -8.85
C SER A 84 -7.67 3.53 -8.65
N THR A 85 -6.92 2.85 -9.52
CA THR A 85 -5.45 2.87 -9.48
C THR A 85 -4.85 4.21 -9.88
N SER A 86 -5.63 5.08 -10.53
CA SER A 86 -5.21 6.46 -10.79
C SER A 86 -4.87 7.22 -9.50
N GLN A 87 -5.45 6.81 -8.36
CA GLN A 87 -5.19 7.38 -7.03
C GLN A 87 -3.78 7.06 -6.49
N LEU A 88 -3.00 6.20 -7.18
CA LEU A 88 -1.59 5.96 -6.87
C LEU A 88 -0.65 6.98 -7.53
N SER A 89 -1.12 7.80 -8.47
CA SER A 89 -0.25 8.68 -9.26
C SER A 89 0.58 9.62 -8.37
N GLU A 90 -0.03 10.17 -7.31
CA GLU A 90 0.66 11.03 -6.34
C GLU A 90 1.78 10.29 -5.58
N LEU A 91 1.56 9.01 -5.24
CA LEU A 91 2.58 8.17 -4.59
C LEU A 91 3.72 7.79 -5.55
N LEU A 92 3.42 7.69 -6.84
CA LEU A 92 4.37 7.31 -7.90
C LEU A 92 5.02 8.52 -8.57
N GLY A 93 5.11 9.65 -7.85
CA GLY A 93 5.80 10.85 -8.32
C GLY A 93 5.06 11.58 -9.44
N ASN A 94 3.73 11.56 -9.43
CA ASN A 94 2.85 12.14 -10.45
C ASN A 94 2.99 11.49 -11.83
N SER A 95 3.46 10.25 -11.90
CA SER A 95 3.38 9.45 -13.12
C SER A 95 1.92 9.05 -13.36
N GLU A 96 1.39 9.28 -14.56
CA GLU A 96 0.04 8.83 -14.92
C GLU A 96 -0.08 7.32 -14.71
N THR A 97 -0.83 6.93 -13.67
CA THR A 97 -1.06 5.52 -13.39
C THR A 97 -2.29 5.07 -14.17
N PRO A 98 -2.17 4.08 -15.06
CA PRO A 98 -3.33 3.59 -15.81
C PRO A 98 -4.41 3.11 -14.86
N ASP A 99 -5.65 3.52 -15.12
CA ASP A 99 -6.78 3.07 -14.31
C ASP A 99 -7.22 1.67 -14.74
N ILE A 100 -6.89 0.68 -13.91
CA ILE A 100 -7.29 -0.72 -14.11
C ILE A 100 -8.43 -1.12 -13.18
N GLY A 101 -8.91 -0.20 -12.33
CA GLY A 101 -10.01 -0.40 -11.39
C GLY A 101 -9.59 -0.25 -9.92
N PRO A 102 -10.35 -0.86 -8.99
CA PRO A 102 -10.15 -0.65 -7.56
C PRO A 102 -8.82 -1.23 -7.07
N LEU A 103 -8.32 -0.66 -5.99
CA LEU A 103 -7.09 -1.05 -5.33
C LEU A 103 -7.39 -1.51 -3.90
N SER A 104 -6.76 -2.60 -3.48
CA SER A 104 -6.73 -3.01 -2.08
C SER A 104 -5.38 -3.61 -1.72
N GLY A 105 -4.94 -3.44 -0.48
CA GLY A 105 -3.69 -4.02 -0.02
C GLY A 105 -3.68 -4.23 1.49
N LYS A 106 -2.79 -5.12 1.92
CA LYS A 106 -2.50 -5.38 3.32
C LYS A 106 -1.01 -5.58 3.50
N LEU A 107 -0.48 -5.09 4.62
CA LEU A 107 0.90 -5.30 5.01
C LEU A 107 0.99 -5.51 6.52
N LEU A 108 1.98 -6.29 6.94
CA LEU A 108 2.37 -6.44 8.34
C LEU A 108 3.77 -5.85 8.50
N ILE A 109 3.97 -4.99 9.48
CA ILE A 109 5.26 -4.41 9.84
C ILE A 109 5.60 -4.90 11.23
N THR A 110 6.79 -5.48 11.41
CA THR A 110 7.33 -5.85 12.71
C THR A 110 8.73 -5.28 12.93
N GLY A 111 9.27 -5.35 14.14
CA GLY A 111 10.67 -5.07 14.42
C GLY A 111 10.90 -3.96 15.44
N ASP A 112 11.86 -3.08 15.16
CA ASP A 112 12.31 -2.03 16.08
C ASP A 112 12.77 -0.75 15.34
N SER A 113 13.18 0.27 16.10
CA SER A 113 13.63 1.56 15.56
C SER A 113 14.94 1.51 14.77
N ASN A 114 15.67 0.39 14.76
CA ASN A 114 16.81 0.19 13.87
C ASN A 114 16.37 -0.45 12.57
N ASN A 115 15.60 -1.54 12.67
CA ASN A 115 15.25 -2.39 11.55
C ASN A 115 13.78 -2.81 11.63
N LEU A 116 13.01 -2.43 10.62
CA LEU A 116 11.68 -3.00 10.41
C LEU A 116 11.77 -4.22 9.50
N VAL A 117 10.82 -5.13 9.67
CA VAL A 117 10.58 -6.29 8.81
C VAL A 117 9.18 -6.15 8.27
N ILE A 118 8.98 -6.48 7.00
CA ILE A 118 7.66 -6.53 6.40
C ILE A 118 7.44 -7.99 5.97
N PRO A 119 7.06 -8.90 6.89
CA PRO A 119 6.98 -10.33 6.59
C PRO A 119 5.89 -10.69 5.57
N GLN A 120 4.92 -9.79 5.37
CA GLN A 120 3.83 -9.99 4.43
C GLN A 120 3.39 -8.67 3.82
N ILE A 121 3.30 -8.66 2.50
CA ILE A 121 2.69 -7.63 1.67
C ILE A 121 1.75 -8.34 0.71
N SER A 122 0.56 -7.78 0.53
CA SER A 122 -0.38 -8.17 -0.51
C SER A 122 -1.02 -6.92 -1.10
N LEU A 123 -1.10 -6.86 -2.43
CA LEU A 123 -1.73 -5.78 -3.18
C LEU A 123 -2.55 -6.41 -4.30
N PHE A 124 -3.75 -5.89 -4.50
CA PHE A 124 -4.67 -6.28 -5.55
C PHE A 124 -5.14 -5.01 -6.24
N ALA A 125 -5.00 -4.97 -7.56
CA ALA A 125 -5.41 -3.85 -8.38
C ALA A 125 -6.22 -4.33 -9.58
N GLY A 126 -7.36 -3.69 -9.81
CA GLY A 126 -8.27 -3.98 -10.90
C GLY A 126 -9.35 -5.00 -10.58
N ARG A 127 -9.80 -5.74 -11.59
CA ARG A 127 -10.98 -6.63 -11.48
C ARG A 127 -10.70 -8.00 -12.11
N LYS A 128 -11.07 -9.07 -11.40
CA LYS A 128 -10.86 -10.47 -11.81
C LYS A 128 -11.42 -10.81 -13.21
N ASN A 129 -12.51 -10.16 -13.62
CA ASN A 129 -13.14 -10.39 -14.92
C ASN A 129 -12.55 -9.51 -16.05
N HIS A 130 -11.62 -8.61 -15.72
CA HIS A 130 -10.96 -7.71 -16.65
C HIS A 130 -9.44 -7.91 -16.50
N LEU A 131 -8.68 -6.84 -16.32
CA LEU A 131 -7.28 -6.86 -15.91
C LEU A 131 -7.20 -6.85 -14.37
N MET A 132 -6.45 -7.80 -13.82
CA MET A 132 -6.16 -7.90 -12.40
C MET A 132 -4.66 -8.06 -12.19
N LEU A 133 -4.08 -7.17 -11.39
CA LEU A 133 -2.71 -7.25 -10.93
C LEU A 133 -2.72 -7.66 -9.46
N THR A 134 -1.87 -8.61 -9.11
CA THR A 134 -1.60 -8.99 -7.72
C THR A 134 -0.12 -8.88 -7.44
N ALA A 135 0.25 -8.25 -6.33
CA ALA A 135 1.61 -8.30 -5.79
C ALA A 135 1.57 -8.95 -4.42
N ALA A 136 2.43 -9.94 -4.18
CA ALA A 136 2.56 -10.59 -2.88
C ALA A 136 4.03 -10.80 -2.54
N GLY A 137 4.39 -10.65 -1.28
CA GLY A 137 5.79 -10.85 -0.89
C GLY A 137 6.14 -10.37 0.50
N LYS A 138 7.43 -10.11 0.71
CA LYS A 138 8.02 -9.71 1.99
C LYS A 138 9.27 -8.85 1.78
N ILE A 139 9.67 -8.14 2.83
CA ILE A 139 10.92 -7.40 2.92
C ILE A 139 11.59 -7.79 4.23
N ALA A 140 12.74 -8.44 4.14
CA ALA A 140 13.42 -8.99 5.31
C ALA A 140 13.98 -7.92 6.25
N GLU A 141 14.39 -6.76 5.70
CA GLU A 141 14.95 -5.69 6.53
C GLU A 141 14.79 -4.31 5.87
N VAL A 142 14.30 -3.35 6.66
CA VAL A 142 14.20 -1.94 6.31
C VAL A 142 14.97 -1.14 7.36
N PRO A 143 16.24 -0.79 7.09
CA PRO A 143 17.04 0.00 8.03
C PRO A 143 16.50 1.43 8.15
N LEU A 144 16.24 1.90 9.38
CA LEU A 144 15.70 3.23 9.64
C LEU A 144 16.77 4.26 10.03
N ARG A 145 17.82 3.83 10.74
CA ARG A 145 18.88 4.76 11.24
C ARG A 145 19.93 5.13 10.21
N ARG A 146 20.16 4.25 9.24
CA ARG A 146 21.08 4.48 8.13
C ARG A 146 20.22 4.59 6.89
N ARG A 147 20.45 5.60 6.03
CA ARG A 147 19.76 5.75 4.73
C ARG A 147 20.22 4.65 3.75
N LEU A 148 20.01 3.40 4.14
CA LEU A 148 20.34 2.20 3.40
C LEU A 148 19.10 1.68 2.71
N SER A 149 19.31 1.02 1.57
CA SER A 149 18.23 0.36 0.85
C SER A 149 17.69 -0.83 1.66
N PRO A 150 16.39 -1.14 1.54
CA PRO A 150 15.83 -2.38 2.07
C PRO A 150 16.57 -3.63 1.55
N ARG A 151 16.64 -4.68 2.38
CA ARG A 151 17.30 -5.96 2.05
C ARG A 151 16.30 -7.11 2.07
N GLY A 152 16.59 -8.16 1.30
CA GLY A 152 15.74 -9.34 1.20
C GLY A 152 14.33 -9.01 0.70
N VAL A 153 14.24 -8.17 -0.34
CA VAL A 153 12.98 -7.83 -1.01
C VAL A 153 12.62 -8.99 -1.93
N GLU A 154 11.54 -9.68 -1.60
CA GLU A 154 10.98 -10.77 -2.40
C GLU A 154 9.53 -10.41 -2.72
N ILE A 155 9.27 -9.95 -3.95
CA ILE A 155 7.93 -9.57 -4.41
C ILE A 155 7.62 -10.34 -5.69
N VAL A 156 6.52 -11.07 -5.68
CA VAL A 156 5.96 -11.75 -6.85
C VAL A 156 4.84 -10.89 -7.39
N LEU A 157 4.94 -10.55 -8.68
CA LEU A 157 3.91 -9.85 -9.43
C LEU A 157 3.22 -10.83 -10.37
N THR A 158 1.89 -10.90 -10.29
CA THR A 158 1.08 -11.69 -11.22
C THR A 158 0.07 -10.79 -11.90
N VAL A 159 -0.04 -10.94 -13.22
CA VAL A 159 -1.02 -10.23 -14.03
C VAL A 159 -1.95 -11.26 -14.66
N THR A 160 -3.25 -11.08 -14.45
CA THR A 160 -4.29 -11.92 -15.04
C THR A 160 -5.20 -11.04 -15.88
N ALA A 161 -5.39 -11.39 -17.14
CA ALA A 161 -6.32 -10.73 -18.03
C ALA A 161 -7.28 -11.76 -18.63
N ARG A 162 -8.58 -11.45 -18.67
CA ARG A 162 -9.51 -12.18 -19.53
C ARG A 162 -9.69 -11.43 -20.83
N LEU A 163 -9.21 -12.03 -21.92
CA LEU A 163 -9.57 -11.60 -23.27
C LEU A 163 -10.97 -12.12 -23.57
N ALA A 164 -11.93 -11.21 -23.72
CA ALA A 164 -13.14 -11.55 -24.44
C ALA A 164 -12.75 -11.70 -25.91
N VAL A 165 -12.48 -12.93 -26.34
CA VAL A 165 -12.44 -13.24 -27.77
C VAL A 165 -13.87 -13.02 -28.25
N MET A 166 -14.10 -11.88 -28.88
CA MET A 166 -15.33 -11.61 -29.61
C MET A 166 -15.30 -12.51 -30.85
N ILE A 167 -15.79 -13.73 -30.71
CA ILE A 167 -16.06 -14.60 -31.85
C ILE A 167 -17.09 -13.82 -32.68
N CYS A 168 -16.65 -13.35 -33.85
CA CYS A 168 -17.48 -12.60 -34.79
C CYS A 168 -18.69 -13.48 -35.14
N GLN A 169 -19.87 -13.12 -34.61
CA GLN A 169 -21.12 -13.86 -34.78
C GLN A 169 -21.78 -13.60 -36.16
N TRP A 170 -20.95 -13.33 -37.17
CA TRP A 170 -21.30 -13.16 -38.57
C TRP A 170 -20.19 -13.78 -39.45
N CYS A 171 -19.97 -15.10 -39.31
CA CYS A 171 -19.23 -15.88 -40.30
C CYS A 171 -20.18 -16.80 -41.09
N TRP A 172 -21.40 -16.33 -41.30
CA TRP A 172 -22.40 -16.91 -42.20
C TRP A 172 -22.86 -15.79 -43.11
N VAL A 173 -22.18 -15.59 -44.24
CA VAL A 173 -22.64 -15.11 -45.57
C VAL A 173 -21.37 -14.79 -46.38
N ALA A 174 -20.83 -15.82 -47.01
CA ALA A 174 -19.91 -15.84 -48.16
C ALA A 174 -19.61 -17.33 -48.39
N GLU A 175 -20.62 -18.18 -48.56
CA GLU A 175 -21.38 -18.35 -49.81
C GLU A 175 -20.44 -18.54 -51.01
N TYR A 176 -20.23 -19.83 -51.33
CA TYR A 176 -20.34 -20.35 -52.69
C TYR A 176 -19.81 -19.46 -53.81
N LEU A 177 -18.50 -19.55 -54.09
CA LEU A 177 -17.90 -19.46 -55.44
C LEU A 177 -16.38 -19.50 -55.25
N ILE A 178 -15.80 -20.69 -55.39
CA ILE A 178 -14.51 -21.00 -56.06
C ILE A 178 -14.45 -22.54 -56.05
N LEU A 179 -15.37 -23.12 -56.82
CA LEU A 179 -15.18 -24.38 -57.54
C LEU A 179 -15.65 -24.03 -58.95
N ASP A 180 -14.68 -23.59 -59.76
CA ASP A 180 -14.60 -23.67 -61.22
C ASP A 180 -13.85 -22.46 -61.82
N LEU A 181 -12.82 -22.80 -62.63
CA LEU A 181 -12.09 -21.98 -63.61
C LEU A 181 -10.93 -21.09 -63.09
N TYR A 182 -9.74 -21.67 -62.93
CA TYR A 182 -8.66 -21.65 -63.95
C TYR A 182 -7.49 -22.56 -63.54
#